data_AF-A0A844EPD3-F1
#
_entry.id   AF-A0A844EPD3-F1
#
_cell.length_a   1.000
_cell.length_b   1.000
_cell.length_c   1.000
_cell.angle_alpha   90.00
_cell.angle_beta   90.00
_cell.angle_gamma   90.00
#
_symmetry.space_group_name_H-M   'P 1'
#
loop_
_entity.id
_entity.type
_entity.pdbx_description
1 polymer ?
#
loop_
_entity_poly.entity_id
_entity_poly.type
_entity_poly.pdbx_seq_one_letter_code
_entity_poly.pdbx_strand_id
1 'polypeptide(L)'
;AEATNSFLKLSDIERAIQPNFNIEGRTVYIGYDYSMFSDNTAIAFVYPYSANHGVPKWRVEQHSFIPWQHAGSIEAKEKQDGINYR
;
A
#
# COMPACT_ATOMS: atom_id res chain seq x y z
N ALA A 1 20.22 5.70 0.40
CA ALA A 1 20.46 6.20 1.76
C ALA A 1 19.16 6.01 2.53
N GLU A 2 19.22 5.44 3.73
CA GLU A 2 18.03 5.28 4.58
C GLU A 2 17.63 6.66 5.14
N ALA A 3 16.33 6.96 5.19
CA ALA A 3 15.85 8.24 5.69
C ALA A 3 16.06 8.30 7.21
N THR A 4 16.79 9.30 7.70
CA THR A 4 17.22 9.41 9.11
C THR A 4 16.05 9.47 10.11
N ASN A 5 14.84 9.83 9.66
CA ASN A 5 13.64 10.02 10.48
C ASN A 5 12.43 9.19 10.01
N SER A 6 12.63 8.01 9.41
CA SER A 6 11.50 7.15 9.04
C SER A 6 10.91 6.41 10.24
N PHE A 7 9.58 6.26 10.28
CA PHE A 7 8.91 5.45 11.30
C PHE A 7 9.24 3.95 11.15
N LEU A 8 9.40 3.50 9.90
CA LEU A 8 9.80 2.13 9.54
C LEU A 8 11.14 2.15 8.82
N LYS A 9 11.97 1.15 9.10
CA LYS A 9 13.22 0.91 8.36
C LYS A 9 12.93 0.20 7.05
N LEU A 10 13.70 0.49 6.01
CA LEU A 10 13.53 -0.15 4.70
C LEU A 10 13.67 -1.68 4.82
N SER A 11 14.67 -2.14 5.58
CA SER A 11 14.92 -3.57 5.82
C SER A 11 13.80 -4.27 6.59
N ASP A 12 13.01 -3.55 7.38
CA ASP A 12 11.83 -4.11 8.05
C ASP A 12 10.69 -4.29 7.05
N ILE A 13 10.50 -3.33 6.14
CA ILE A 13 9.50 -3.39 5.07
C ILE A 13 9.80 -4.55 4.13
N GLU A 14 11.04 -4.66 3.65
CA GLU A 14 11.45 -5.72 2.71
C GLU A 14 11.27 -7.12 3.30
N ARG A 15 11.59 -7.30 4.59
CA ARG A 15 11.38 -8.58 5.29
C ARG A 15 9.91 -8.92 5.54
N ALA A 16 9.03 -7.93 5.49
CA ALA A 16 7.58 -8.12 5.69
C ALA A 16 6.84 -8.52 4.40
N ILE A 17 7.49 -8.47 3.23
CA ILE A 17 6.87 -8.82 1.95
C ILE A 17 6.54 -10.32 1.94
N GLN A 18 5.24 -10.64 1.82
CA GLN A 18 4.74 -12.01 1.70
C GLN A 18 3.97 -12.19 0.39
N PRO A 19 4.52 -12.88 -0.62
CA PRO A 19 3.88 -12.98 -1.93
C PRO A 19 2.60 -13.83 -1.92
N ASN A 20 2.58 -14.91 -1.13
CA ASN A 20 1.48 -15.87 -1.12
C ASN A 20 0.72 -15.81 0.20
N PHE A 21 -0.53 -15.34 0.16
CA PHE A 21 -1.47 -15.39 1.27
C PHE A 21 -2.87 -15.60 0.70
N ASN A 22 -3.55 -16.64 1.18
CA ASN A 22 -4.93 -16.86 0.78
C ASN A 22 -5.83 -15.80 1.43
N ILE A 23 -6.49 -14.96 0.62
CA ILE A 23 -7.40 -13.91 1.06
C ILE A 23 -8.87 -14.36 1.12
N GLU A 24 -9.22 -15.49 0.50
CA GLU A 24 -10.61 -15.92 0.32
C GLU A 24 -11.27 -16.29 1.65
N GLY A 25 -12.55 -15.89 1.80
CA GLY A 25 -13.37 -16.24 2.97
C GLY A 25 -12.92 -15.61 4.30
N ARG A 26 -12.00 -14.64 4.27
CA ARG A 26 -11.52 -13.97 5.48
C ARG A 26 -12.36 -12.76 5.85
N THR A 27 -12.57 -12.59 7.16
CA THR A 27 -13.03 -11.32 7.73
C THR A 27 -11.88 -10.35 7.79
N VAL A 28 -12.12 -9.12 7.34
CA VAL A 28 -11.10 -8.07 7.20
C VAL A 28 -11.60 -6.74 7.70
N TYR A 29 -10.66 -5.85 8.00
CA TYR A 29 -10.92 -4.42 8.12
C TYR A 29 -10.64 -3.76 6.77
N ILE A 30 -11.51 -2.82 6.38
CA ILE A 30 -11.37 -2.05 5.14
C ILE A 30 -11.01 -0.61 5.51
N GLY A 31 -9.88 -0.15 5.01
CA GLY A 31 -9.47 1.25 5.04
C GLY A 31 -9.76 1.92 3.72
N TYR A 32 -10.26 3.14 3.76
CA TYR A 32 -10.42 4.00 2.59
C TYR A 32 -9.69 5.30 2.84
N ASP A 33 -8.69 5.58 2.01
CA ASP A 33 -7.93 6.83 2.02
C ASP A 33 -8.44 7.70 0.88
N TYR A 34 -9.30 8.65 1.24
CA TYR A 34 -9.85 9.61 0.30
C TYR A 34 -8.94 10.82 0.18
N SER A 35 -8.02 10.72 -0.77
CA SER A 35 -7.11 11.80 -1.07
C SER A 35 -7.81 13.03 -1.64
N MET A 36 -7.22 14.19 -1.36
CA MET A 36 -7.64 15.45 -1.98
C MET A 36 -7.08 15.54 -3.40
N PHE A 37 -7.82 16.21 -4.29
CA PHE A 37 -7.63 16.54 -5.72
C PHE A 37 -6.38 16.05 -6.50
N SER A 38 -5.17 16.09 -5.95
CA SER A 38 -3.91 15.76 -6.63
C SER A 38 -3.28 14.42 -6.22
N ASP A 39 -3.66 13.87 -5.08
CA ASP A 39 -3.00 12.71 -4.47
C ASP A 39 -3.77 11.42 -4.73
N ASN A 40 -3.12 10.27 -4.55
CA ASN A 40 -3.69 8.97 -4.86
C ASN A 40 -4.78 8.57 -3.86
N THR A 41 -5.97 8.24 -4.35
CA THR A 41 -7.02 7.62 -3.51
C THR A 41 -6.66 6.15 -3.34
N ALA A 42 -6.83 5.59 -2.14
CA ALA A 42 -6.51 4.18 -1.92
C ALA A 42 -7.60 3.43 -1.16
N ILE A 43 -7.69 2.14 -1.44
CA ILE A 43 -8.42 1.18 -0.63
C ILE A 43 -7.43 0.16 -0.07
N ALA A 44 -7.56 -0.17 1.20
CA ALA A 44 -6.72 -1.15 1.87
C ALA A 44 -7.57 -2.22 2.56
N PHE A 45 -7.10 -3.45 2.50
CA PHE A 45 -7.65 -4.60 3.22
C PHE A 45 -6.62 -5.05 4.26
N VAL A 46 -7.06 -5.12 5.51
CA VAL A 46 -6.21 -5.52 6.64
C VAL A 46 -6.74 -6.84 7.19
N TYR A 47 -5.96 -7.90 6.97
CA TYR A 47 -6.29 -9.28 7.30
C TYR A 47 -5.63 -9.66 8.64
N PRO A 48 -6.37 -9.80 9.74
CA PRO A 48 -5.85 -10.46 10.92
C PRO A 48 -5.59 -11.94 10.62
N TYR A 49 -4.45 -12.46 11.06
CA TYR A 49 -4.15 -13.89 10.98
C TYR A 49 -3.25 -14.33 12.13
N SER A 50 -3.22 -15.64 12.37
CA SER A 50 -2.31 -16.24 13.33
C SER A 50 -1.15 -16.91 12.58
N ALA A 51 0.07 -16.51 12.89
CA ALA A 51 1.28 -17.12 12.36
C ALA A 51 1.74 -18.30 13.23
N ASN A 52 2.90 -18.88 12.90
CA ASN A 52 3.49 -19.99 13.64
C ASN A 52 3.43 -19.74 15.16
N HIS A 53 2.99 -20.76 15.90
CA HIS A 53 2.84 -20.74 17.36
C HIS A 53 1.78 -19.75 17.90
N GLY A 54 0.77 -19.41 17.10
CA GLY A 54 -0.37 -18.63 17.59
C GLY A 54 -0.13 -17.11 17.58
N VAL A 55 1.03 -16.65 17.10
CA VAL A 55 1.40 -15.23 17.15
C VAL A 55 0.48 -14.41 16.24
N PRO A 56 -0.26 -13.42 16.76
CA PRO A 56 -1.13 -12.58 15.96
C PRO A 56 -0.32 -11.70 15.01
N LYS A 57 -0.72 -11.67 13.74
CA LYS A 57 -0.12 -10.86 12.68
C LYS A 57 -1.19 -10.22 11.82
N TRP A 58 -0.76 -9.26 11.01
CA TRP A 58 -1.60 -8.49 10.11
C TRP A 58 -0.98 -8.51 8.72
N ARG A 59 -1.75 -8.90 7.71
CA ARG A 59 -1.40 -8.64 6.32
C ARG A 59 -2.14 -7.40 5.87
N VAL A 60 -1.42 -6.47 5.25
CA VAL A 60 -1.98 -5.28 4.64
C VAL A 60 -1.84 -5.43 3.13
N GLU A 61 -2.95 -5.30 2.42
CA GLU A 61 -3.00 -5.24 0.97
C GLU A 61 -3.68 -3.94 0.56
N GLN A 62 -3.15 -3.25 -0.44
CA GLN A 62 -3.60 -1.92 -0.84
C GLN A 62 -3.71 -1.86 -2.36
N HIS A 63 -4.72 -1.15 -2.84
CA HIS A 63 -4.79 -0.67 -4.21
C HIS A 63 -4.90 0.86 -4.21
N SER A 64 -4.10 1.52 -5.05
CA SER A 64 -4.11 2.97 -5.22
C SER A 64 -4.58 3.35 -6.61
N PHE A 65 -5.50 4.30 -6.67
CA PHE A 65 -6.01 4.91 -7.87
C PHE A 65 -5.27 6.22 -8.13
N ILE A 66 -4.59 6.29 -9.27
CA ILE A 66 -3.81 7.46 -9.67
C ILE A 66 -4.74 8.48 -10.34
N PRO A 67 -4.89 9.72 -9.83
CA PRO A 67 -5.81 10.72 -10.38
C PRO A 67 -5.20 11.45 -11.59
N TRP A 68 -4.75 10.71 -12.60
CA TRP A 68 -4.06 11.27 -13.76
C TRP A 68 -4.97 12.11 -14.67
N GLN A 69 -6.29 12.01 -14.54
CA GLN A 69 -7.26 12.81 -15.29
C GLN A 69 -7.03 14.32 -15.14
N HIS A 70 -6.70 14.79 -13.93
CA HIS A 70 -6.42 16.21 -13.69
C HIS A 70 -5.06 16.66 -14.25
N ALA A 71 -4.11 15.73 -14.41
CA ALA A 71 -2.83 15.99 -15.05
C ALA A 71 -2.90 15.92 -16.59
N GLY A 72 -4.03 15.44 -17.15
CA GLY A 72 -4.26 15.31 -18.59
C GLY A 72 -3.75 14.00 -19.20
N SER A 73 -2.72 13.38 -18.63
CA SER A 73 -2.27 12.03 -19.02
C SER A 73 -1.50 11.35 -17.88
N ILE A 74 -1.34 10.03 -17.96
CA ILE A 74 -0.52 9.29 -16.99
C ILE A 74 0.95 9.69 -17.06
N GLU A 75 1.50 9.98 -18.24
CA GLU A 75 2.89 10.41 -18.41
C GLU A 75 3.15 11.77 -17.74
N ALA A 76 2.19 12.71 -17.85
CA ALA A 76 2.27 13.99 -17.18
C ALA A 76 2.29 13.81 -15.65
N LYS A 77 1.45 12.91 -15.14
CA LYS A 77 1.39 12.56 -13.71
C LYS A 77 2.67 11.88 -13.21
N GLU A 78 3.20 10.91 -13.97
CA GLU A 78 4.47 10.24 -13.68
C GLU A 78 5.63 11.25 -13.59
N LYS A 79 5.69 12.21 -14.51
CA LYS A 79 6.68 13.28 -14.50
C LYS A 79 6.52 14.22 -13.31
N GLN A 80 5.28 14.56 -12.94
CA GLN A 80 4.98 15.42 -11.80
C GLN A 80 5.38 14.76 -10.47
N ASP A 81 5.02 13.48 -10.30
CA ASP A 81 5.25 12.75 -9.05
C ASP A 81 6.67 12.17 -8.96
N GLY A 82 7.38 12.06 -10.10
CA GLY A 82 8.70 11.45 -10.18
C GLY A 82 8.67 9.93 -10.00
N ILE A 83 7.51 9.30 -10.27
CA ILE A 83 7.27 7.87 -10.10
C ILE A 83 6.81 7.30 -11.44
N ASN A 84 7.36 6.14 -11.82
CA ASN A 84 6.86 5.37 -12.96
C ASN A 84 5.75 4.42 -12.47
N TYR A 85 4.52 4.60 -12.96
CA TYR A 85 3.36 3.80 -12.54
C TYR A 85 3.14 2.56 -13.42
N ARG A 86 4.00 2.33 -14.42
CA ARG A 86 3.92 1.24 -15.41
C ARG A 86 4.89 0.10 -15.13
#